data_AF-A0AAW3WGC9-F1
#
_entry.id   AF-A0AAW3WGC9-F1
#
_cell.length_a   1.000
_cell.length_b   1.000
_cell.length_c   1.000
_cell.angle_alpha   90.00
_cell.angle_beta   90.00
_cell.angle_gamma   90.00
#
_symmetry.space_group_name_H-M   'P 1'
#
loop_
_entity.id
_entity.type
_entity.pdbx_description
1 polymer ?
#
loop_
_entity_poly.entity_id
_entity_poly.type
_entity_poly.pdbx_seq_one_letter_code
_entity_poly.pdbx_strand_id
1 'polypeptide(L)'
;SSIHRVQQIANASIKNGRKIAFSGRSMEKISEVAMSLGYLFIPEEMIIDLNDVKKYPDNKVTIITTGSQGEPMAALTRIAAGNHRSIQLEKGDTVIISSTPIPGNKKAVSSVVDDLTEKGAKVIYEAIEDIHVSGHACEQELRLIQALLKPKFFVPVHGEYRHLLSHSKIAENMGMDKSNIFILEIGDVLELARNKAEITNKVPAGRVLIDGLGVGDIGNIVLRDRKNLAKDGIITVVIVINKESKTVISGPDIITRGFVYVRDSEELMREIRRIVSKSVERCLDNDVTGWSEIKSAIRREVNTYVYTKMKRKPMVLPVITEI
;
A
#
# COMPACT_ATOMS: atom_id res chain seq x y z
N SER A 1 9.80 8.31 13.06
CA SER A 1 11.20 8.33 12.60
C SER A 1 12.13 8.24 13.80
N SER A 2 13.09 7.32 13.79
CA SER A 2 13.90 7.00 14.98
C SER A 2 15.16 7.87 15.06
N ILE A 3 15.02 9.13 15.53
CA ILE A 3 16.16 10.06 15.68
C ILE A 3 17.22 9.49 16.62
N HIS A 4 16.81 8.87 17.73
CA HIS A 4 17.76 8.23 18.65
C HIS A 4 18.62 7.15 17.98
N ARG A 5 18.08 6.43 16.99
CA ARG A 5 18.85 5.46 16.22
C ARG A 5 19.82 6.14 15.26
N VAL A 6 19.40 7.23 14.61
CA VAL A 6 20.29 8.06 13.80
C VAL A 6 21.44 8.62 14.66
N GLN A 7 21.17 9.06 15.89
CA GLN A 7 22.20 9.49 16.84
C GLN A 7 23.17 8.36 17.18
N GLN A 8 22.69 7.15 17.45
CA GLN A 8 23.56 5.99 17.73
C GLN A 8 24.48 5.67 16.54
N ILE A 9 23.92 5.70 15.32
CA ILE A 9 24.71 5.53 14.09
C ILE A 9 25.76 6.64 13.99
N ALA A 10 25.36 7.90 14.20
CA ALA A 10 26.28 9.03 14.13
C ALA A 10 27.42 8.92 15.17
N ASN A 11 27.10 8.57 16.41
CA ASN A 11 28.08 8.35 17.46
C ASN A 11 29.07 7.23 17.08
N ALA A 12 28.57 6.13 16.51
CA ALA A 12 29.41 5.04 16.04
C ALA A 12 30.30 5.48 14.87
N SER A 13 29.76 6.21 13.90
CA SER A 13 30.55 6.76 12.78
C SER A 13 31.65 7.69 13.25
N ILE A 14 31.32 8.65 14.13
CA ILE A 14 32.27 9.62 14.70
C ILE A 14 33.39 8.89 15.46
N LYS A 15 33.03 7.94 16.34
CA LYS A 15 33.99 7.15 17.13
C LYS A 15 34.97 6.37 16.24
N ASN A 16 34.53 5.95 15.05
CA ASN A 16 35.36 5.22 14.08
C ASN A 16 36.01 6.15 13.03
N GLY A 17 35.88 7.47 13.19
CA GLY A 17 36.43 8.47 12.27
C GLY A 17 35.85 8.38 10.85
N ARG A 18 34.55 8.07 10.75
CA ARG A 18 33.80 8.03 9.48
C ARG A 18 32.95 9.30 9.34
N LYS A 19 32.99 9.91 8.15
CA LYS A 19 32.09 10.97 7.73
C LYS A 19 30.70 10.42 7.44
N ILE A 20 29.68 11.25 7.65
CA ILE A 20 28.27 10.87 7.54
C ILE A 20 27.66 11.62 6.35
N ALA A 21 26.97 10.89 5.48
CA ALA A 21 26.17 11.45 4.41
C ALA A 21 24.71 10.97 4.55
N PHE A 22 23.75 11.87 4.36
CA PHE A 22 22.33 11.50 4.33
C PHE A 22 21.87 11.27 2.90
N SER A 23 21.06 10.24 2.69
CA SER A 23 20.48 9.92 1.39
C SER A 23 18.96 9.84 1.45
N GLY A 24 18.33 10.83 0.81
CA GLY A 24 16.89 10.89 0.62
C GLY A 24 16.27 12.07 1.36
N ARG A 25 15.41 12.81 0.64
CA ARG A 25 14.79 14.07 1.10
C ARG A 25 14.17 14.00 2.48
N SER A 26 13.51 12.89 2.80
CA SER A 26 12.88 12.70 4.13
C SER A 26 13.93 12.60 5.23
N MET A 27 15.02 11.85 5.01
CA MET A 27 16.09 11.72 5.99
C MET A 27 16.84 13.04 6.16
N GLU A 28 17.19 13.72 5.08
CA GLU A 28 17.83 15.04 5.12
C GLU A 28 16.99 16.04 5.94
N LYS A 29 15.71 16.20 5.58
CA LYS A 29 14.78 17.12 6.26
C LYS A 29 14.59 16.76 7.74
N ILE A 30 14.42 15.48 8.06
CA ILE A 30 14.21 15.04 9.45
C ILE A 30 15.47 15.25 10.29
N SER A 31 16.65 14.97 9.74
CA SER A 31 17.93 15.22 10.42
C SER A 31 18.17 16.71 10.66
N GLU A 32 17.93 17.56 9.66
CA GLU A 32 18.05 19.02 9.79
C GLU A 32 17.14 19.59 10.89
N VAL A 33 15.86 19.18 10.90
CA VAL A 33 14.91 19.59 11.93
C VAL A 33 15.32 19.03 13.30
N ALA A 34 15.78 17.78 13.38
CA ALA A 34 16.23 17.20 14.65
C ALA A 34 17.49 17.88 15.20
N MET A 35 18.42 18.31 14.33
CA MET A 35 19.60 19.07 14.73
C MET A 35 19.22 20.46 15.25
N SER A 36 18.36 21.19 14.52
CA SER A 36 17.92 22.53 14.95
C SER A 36 17.14 22.52 16.27
N LEU A 37 16.40 21.44 16.55
CA LEU A 37 15.68 21.25 17.81
C LEU A 37 16.53 20.65 18.94
N GLY A 38 17.79 20.27 18.67
CA GLY A 38 18.67 19.67 19.68
C GLY A 38 18.33 18.22 20.05
N TYR A 39 17.69 17.47 19.15
CA TYR A 39 17.46 16.03 19.30
C TYR A 39 18.53 15.17 18.62
N LEU A 40 19.29 15.77 17.69
CA LEU A 40 20.38 15.13 16.96
C LEU A 40 21.64 16.00 17.06
N PHE A 41 22.72 15.44 17.57
CA PHE A 41 24.00 16.11 17.78
C PHE A 41 25.04 15.46 16.89
N ILE A 42 25.36 16.14 15.78
CA ILE A 42 26.42 15.75 14.86
C ILE A 42 27.24 17.00 14.58
N PRO A 43 28.56 17.00 14.83
CA PRO A 43 29.41 18.12 14.47
C PRO A 43 29.34 18.38 12.95
N GLU A 44 29.22 19.64 12.54
CA GLU A 44 29.02 20.00 11.12
C GLU A 44 30.14 19.45 10.23
N GLU A 45 31.38 19.44 10.71
CA GLU A 45 32.53 18.93 9.99
C GLU A 45 32.46 17.43 9.71
N MET A 46 31.61 16.69 10.42
CA MET A 46 31.41 15.25 10.21
C MET A 46 30.39 14.95 9.11
N ILE A 47 29.55 15.93 8.75
CA ILE A 47 28.54 15.79 7.70
C ILE A 47 29.17 16.19 6.36
N ILE A 48 28.96 15.36 5.34
CA ILE A 48 29.41 15.62 3.98
C ILE A 48 28.23 15.54 3.00
N ASP A 49 28.33 16.26 1.89
CA ASP A 49 27.36 16.14 0.80
C ASP A 49 27.45 14.74 0.16
N LEU A 50 26.30 14.21 -0.25
CA LEU A 50 26.23 12.89 -0.86
C LEU A 50 27.05 12.78 -2.16
N ASN A 51 27.20 13.89 -2.90
CA ASN A 51 27.99 13.94 -4.12
C ASN A 51 29.50 13.96 -3.83
N ASP A 52 29.90 14.30 -2.60
CA ASP A 52 31.29 14.35 -2.18
C ASP A 52 31.79 13.04 -1.59
N VAL A 53 30.92 12.04 -1.40
CA VAL A 53 31.27 10.70 -0.86
C VAL A 53 32.48 10.08 -1.57
N LYS A 54 32.56 10.19 -2.90
CA LYS A 54 33.65 9.61 -3.71
C LYS A 54 35.03 10.26 -3.46
N LYS A 55 35.08 11.39 -2.76
CA LYS A 55 36.33 12.07 -2.40
C LYS A 55 36.99 11.47 -1.15
N TYR A 56 36.29 10.59 -0.44
CA TYR A 56 36.75 9.97 0.79
C TYR A 56 37.01 8.47 0.57
N PRO A 57 37.96 7.85 1.31
CA PRO A 57 38.13 6.41 1.30
C PRO A 57 36.87 5.67 1.77
N ASP A 58 36.57 4.49 1.21
CA ASP A 58 35.34 3.73 1.49
C ASP A 58 35.17 3.40 2.99
N ASN A 59 36.27 3.08 3.68
CA ASN A 59 36.28 2.81 5.11
C ASN A 59 36.11 4.06 5.99
N LYS A 60 36.01 5.25 5.40
CA LYS A 60 35.83 6.55 6.07
C LYS A 60 34.46 7.18 5.81
N VAL A 61 33.52 6.45 5.22
CA VAL A 61 32.16 6.94 4.96
C VAL A 61 31.11 6.07 5.66
N THR A 62 30.01 6.70 6.06
CA THR A 62 28.75 6.06 6.45
C THR A 62 27.61 6.80 5.78
N ILE A 63 26.75 6.08 5.05
CA ILE A 63 25.57 6.65 4.40
C ILE A 63 24.32 6.25 5.18
N ILE A 64 23.56 7.22 5.64
CA ILE A 64 22.28 7.01 6.32
C ILE A 64 21.16 7.26 5.30
N THR A 65 20.47 6.19 4.90
CA THR A 65 19.55 6.22 3.76
C THR A 65 18.10 5.89 4.14
N THR A 66 17.16 6.30 3.29
CA THR A 66 15.75 5.90 3.35
C THR A 66 15.49 4.62 2.57
N GLY A 67 14.32 4.00 2.74
CA GLY A 67 13.89 2.85 1.94
C GLY A 67 14.02 1.49 2.62
N SER A 68 14.03 1.46 3.95
CA SER A 68 14.21 0.23 4.70
C SER A 68 13.01 -0.74 4.59
N GLN A 69 11.90 -0.31 3.99
CA GLN A 69 10.72 -1.13 3.71
C GLN A 69 10.61 -1.54 2.24
N GLY A 70 11.64 -1.27 1.42
CA GLY A 70 11.67 -1.63 0.01
C GLY A 70 10.76 -0.76 -0.87
N GLU A 71 10.49 0.48 -0.45
CA GLU A 71 9.68 1.41 -1.23
C GLU A 71 10.35 1.70 -2.60
N PRO A 72 9.68 1.48 -3.75
CA PRO A 72 10.33 1.48 -5.06
C PRO A 72 11.14 2.74 -5.40
N MET A 73 10.70 3.90 -4.92
CA MET A 73 11.32 5.20 -5.20
C MET A 73 12.28 5.68 -4.10
N ALA A 74 12.43 4.92 -3.02
CA ALA A 74 13.31 5.29 -1.92
C ALA A 74 14.79 5.08 -2.29
N ALA A 75 15.67 5.74 -1.53
CA ALA A 75 17.08 5.79 -1.85
C ALA A 75 17.74 4.41 -1.85
N LEU A 76 17.51 3.58 -0.82
CA LEU A 76 18.06 2.22 -0.74
C LEU A 76 17.65 1.35 -1.93
N THR A 77 16.36 1.30 -2.27
CA THR A 77 15.86 0.52 -3.41
C THR A 77 16.48 0.98 -4.73
N ARG A 78 16.68 2.29 -4.91
CA ARG A 78 17.37 2.82 -6.10
C ARG A 78 18.85 2.47 -6.12
N ILE A 79 19.53 2.43 -4.98
CA ILE A 79 20.93 1.99 -4.86
C ILE A 79 21.02 0.50 -5.23
N ALA A 80 20.15 -0.32 -4.64
CA ALA A 80 20.04 -1.75 -4.91
C ALA A 80 19.76 -2.04 -6.40
N ALA A 81 18.86 -1.28 -7.04
CA ALA A 81 18.61 -1.39 -8.48
C ALA A 81 19.69 -0.76 -9.37
N GLY A 82 20.62 0.03 -8.82
CA GLY A 82 21.68 0.72 -9.60
C GLY A 82 21.20 2.00 -10.30
N ASN A 83 20.02 2.50 -9.95
CA ASN A 83 19.39 3.68 -10.53
C ASN A 83 19.58 4.94 -9.68
N HIS A 84 20.43 4.89 -8.65
CA HIS A 84 20.72 6.03 -7.77
C HIS A 84 21.80 6.94 -8.41
N ARG A 85 21.56 8.26 -8.41
CA ARG A 85 22.39 9.21 -9.19
C ARG A 85 23.83 9.34 -8.66
N SER A 86 23.98 9.39 -7.33
CA SER A 86 25.25 9.74 -6.69
C SER A 86 25.95 8.54 -6.03
N ILE A 87 25.26 7.41 -5.90
CA ILE A 87 25.75 6.23 -5.18
C ILE A 87 25.59 5.03 -6.09
N GLN A 88 26.66 4.26 -6.24
CA GLN A 88 26.65 2.95 -6.87
C GLN A 88 27.19 1.97 -5.84
N LEU A 89 26.56 0.79 -5.78
CA LEU A 89 26.97 -0.27 -4.86
C LEU A 89 28.19 -0.98 -5.44
N GLU A 90 29.22 -1.15 -4.63
CA GLU A 90 30.44 -1.88 -4.99
C GLU A 90 30.55 -3.20 -4.20
N LYS A 91 31.29 -4.15 -4.77
CA LYS A 91 31.51 -5.44 -4.11
C LYS A 91 32.29 -5.24 -2.82
N GLY A 92 31.75 -5.76 -1.72
CA GLY A 92 32.32 -5.59 -0.38
C GLY A 92 31.67 -4.49 0.45
N ASP A 93 30.80 -3.66 -0.14
CA ASP A 93 29.96 -2.74 0.61
C ASP A 93 29.13 -3.48 1.65
N THR A 94 28.94 -2.87 2.82
CA THR A 94 28.08 -3.42 3.88
C THR A 94 26.82 -2.59 4.01
N VAL A 95 25.67 -3.24 3.82
CA VAL A 95 24.35 -2.61 3.95
C VAL A 95 23.64 -3.14 5.18
N ILE A 96 23.24 -2.24 6.08
CA ILE A 96 22.54 -2.59 7.32
C ILE A 96 21.09 -2.12 7.22
N ILE A 97 20.15 -3.05 7.19
CA ILE A 97 18.71 -2.78 7.18
C ILE A 97 18.20 -2.81 8.63
N SER A 98 18.34 -1.69 9.34
CA SER A 98 17.93 -1.55 10.75
C SER A 98 16.41 -1.34 10.93
N SER A 99 15.61 -2.23 10.33
CA SER A 99 14.16 -2.28 10.49
C SER A 99 13.57 -3.65 10.22
N THR A 100 12.49 -3.98 10.93
CA THR A 100 11.64 -5.13 10.62
C THR A 100 10.71 -4.81 9.43
N PRO A 101 10.51 -5.73 8.47
CA PRO A 101 9.50 -5.57 7.44
C PRO A 101 8.09 -5.48 8.02
N ILE A 102 7.41 -4.37 7.76
CA ILE A 102 6.00 -4.19 8.13
C ILE A 102 5.15 -5.22 7.36
N PRO A 103 4.09 -5.81 7.96
CA PRO A 103 3.17 -6.70 7.24
C PRO A 103 2.69 -6.08 5.92
N GLY A 104 2.89 -6.81 4.81
CA GLY A 104 2.64 -6.33 3.44
C GLY A 104 3.91 -5.98 2.66
N ASN A 105 4.99 -5.58 3.33
CA ASN A 105 6.23 -5.13 2.69
C ASN A 105 7.31 -6.22 2.58
N LYS A 106 7.08 -7.42 3.15
CA LYS A 106 8.06 -8.53 3.18
C LYS A 106 8.67 -8.84 1.80
N LYS A 107 7.82 -8.90 0.76
CA LYS A 107 8.28 -9.19 -0.61
C LYS A 107 9.18 -8.08 -1.16
N ALA A 108 8.80 -6.82 -0.94
CA ALA A 108 9.59 -5.67 -1.40
C ALA A 108 10.96 -5.62 -0.72
N VAL A 109 11.02 -5.85 0.59
CA VAL A 109 12.28 -5.93 1.33
C VAL A 109 13.14 -7.11 0.84
N SER A 110 12.54 -8.28 0.63
CA SER A 110 13.26 -9.45 0.10
C SER A 110 13.91 -9.16 -1.25
N SER A 111 13.18 -8.53 -2.18
CA SER A 111 13.75 -8.16 -3.49
C SER A 111 14.92 -7.19 -3.37
N VAL A 112 14.85 -6.23 -2.44
CA VAL A 112 15.99 -5.32 -2.19
C VAL A 112 17.19 -6.07 -1.63
N VAL A 113 16.98 -7.03 -0.72
CA VAL A 113 18.06 -7.87 -0.18
C VAL A 113 18.69 -8.72 -1.29
N ASP A 114 17.87 -9.30 -2.16
CA ASP A 114 18.33 -10.11 -3.30
C ASP A 114 19.18 -9.26 -4.25
N ASP A 115 18.69 -8.08 -4.66
CA ASP A 115 19.41 -7.14 -5.55
C ASP A 115 20.76 -6.69 -4.96
N LEU A 116 20.80 -6.40 -3.66
CA LEU A 116 22.03 -6.02 -2.95
C LEU A 116 23.03 -7.18 -2.90
N THR A 117 22.53 -8.39 -2.63
CA THR A 117 23.36 -9.59 -2.51
C THR A 117 23.92 -10.02 -3.86
N GLU A 118 23.12 -9.95 -4.93
CA GLU A 118 23.54 -10.24 -6.31
C GLU A 118 24.71 -9.33 -6.74
N LYS A 119 24.69 -8.08 -6.28
CA LYS A 119 25.77 -7.10 -6.52
C LYS A 119 27.01 -7.28 -5.63
N GLY A 120 27.01 -8.27 -4.75
CA GLY A 120 28.16 -8.63 -3.92
C GLY A 120 28.33 -7.76 -2.68
N ALA A 121 27.27 -7.08 -2.23
CA ALA A 121 27.27 -6.41 -0.93
C ALA A 121 27.02 -7.42 0.21
N LYS A 122 27.59 -7.14 1.38
CA LYS A 122 27.28 -7.83 2.62
C LYS A 122 26.03 -7.20 3.23
N VAL A 123 24.91 -7.93 3.24
CA VAL A 123 23.65 -7.43 3.79
C VAL A 123 23.45 -7.96 5.22
N ILE A 124 23.21 -7.03 6.17
CA ILE A 124 22.88 -7.34 7.56
C ILE A 124 21.44 -6.86 7.81
N TYR A 125 20.58 -7.76 8.29
CA TYR A 125 19.18 -7.50 8.58
C TYR A 125 18.74 -8.30 9.82
N GLU A 126 17.57 -7.98 10.37
CA GLU A 126 17.09 -8.50 11.68
C GLU A 126 17.15 -10.02 11.82
N ALA A 127 16.92 -10.80 10.76
CA ALA A 127 16.96 -12.26 10.87
C ALA A 127 18.37 -12.82 11.14
N ILE A 128 19.41 -11.99 10.98
CA ILE A 128 20.82 -12.35 11.16
C ILE A 128 21.38 -11.75 12.44
N GLU A 129 20.97 -10.54 12.82
CA GLU A 129 21.51 -9.79 13.95
C GLU A 129 20.44 -8.96 14.67
N ASP A 130 20.57 -8.78 15.99
CA ASP A 130 19.69 -7.95 16.83
C ASP A 130 19.93 -6.44 16.60
N ILE A 131 19.50 -5.94 15.45
CA ILE A 131 19.74 -4.55 15.00
C ILE A 131 18.49 -3.66 15.02
N HIS A 132 17.36 -4.20 15.46
CA HIS A 132 16.09 -3.47 15.54
C HIS A 132 15.33 -3.82 16.82
N VAL A 133 14.64 -2.82 17.35
CA VAL A 133 13.67 -2.99 18.43
C VAL A 133 12.40 -2.22 18.08
N SER A 134 11.26 -2.80 18.45
CA SER A 134 9.95 -2.18 18.31
C SER A 134 9.91 -0.82 19.03
N GLY A 135 9.20 0.13 18.44
CA GLY A 135 8.84 1.39 19.14
C GLY A 135 7.60 1.26 20.04
N HIS A 136 6.97 0.08 20.07
CA HIS A 136 5.79 -0.22 20.88
C HIS A 136 6.13 -1.19 22.00
N ALA A 137 5.55 -0.92 23.17
CA ALA A 137 5.66 -1.74 24.38
C ALA A 137 5.19 -3.19 24.15
N CYS A 138 5.97 -4.13 24.65
CA CYS A 138 5.61 -5.54 24.76
C CYS A 138 4.75 -5.78 26.01
N GLU A 139 4.22 -7.00 26.16
CA GLU A 139 3.28 -7.35 27.23
C GLU A 139 3.74 -6.94 28.64
N GLN A 140 5.02 -7.13 28.99
CA GLN A 140 5.52 -6.77 30.33
C GLN A 140 5.54 -5.26 30.58
N GLU A 141 5.83 -4.46 29.56
CA GLU A 141 5.79 -3.00 29.64
C GLU A 141 4.34 -2.50 29.71
N LEU A 142 3.41 -3.15 28.99
CA LEU A 142 1.98 -2.87 29.12
C LEU A 142 1.48 -3.19 30.54
N ARG A 143 1.91 -4.32 31.11
CA ARG A 143 1.63 -4.67 32.52
C ARG A 143 2.19 -3.64 33.49
N LEU A 144 3.42 -3.17 33.26
CA LEU A 144 4.03 -2.12 34.10
C LEU A 144 3.15 -0.87 34.14
N ILE A 145 2.70 -0.38 32.97
CA ILE A 145 1.81 0.79 32.90
C ILE A 145 0.49 0.54 33.64
N GLN A 146 -0.13 -0.63 33.45
CA GLN A 146 -1.35 -1.01 34.14
C GLN A 146 -1.18 -1.05 35.67
N ALA A 147 -0.06 -1.59 36.15
CA ALA A 147 0.28 -1.66 37.58
C ALA A 147 0.55 -0.29 38.21
N LEU A 148 1.17 0.62 37.46
CA LEU A 148 1.47 1.99 37.90
C LEU A 148 0.21 2.86 37.96
N LEU A 149 -0.63 2.80 36.92
CA LEU A 149 -1.80 3.66 36.82
C LEU A 149 -3.01 3.17 37.62
N LYS A 150 -3.16 1.86 37.80
CA LYS A 150 -4.31 1.22 38.46
C LYS A 150 -5.65 1.82 37.99
N PRO A 151 -5.97 1.72 36.69
CA PRO A 151 -7.14 2.40 36.14
C PRO A 151 -8.43 1.82 36.73
N LYS A 152 -9.49 2.64 36.85
CA LYS A 152 -10.84 2.15 37.16
C LYS A 152 -11.53 1.52 35.95
N PHE A 153 -11.27 2.08 34.77
CA PHE A 153 -11.78 1.63 33.48
C PHE A 153 -10.62 1.58 32.48
N PHE A 154 -10.65 0.63 31.55
CA PHE A 154 -9.59 0.45 30.57
C PHE A 154 -10.13 0.34 29.16
N VAL A 155 -9.49 1.06 28.24
CA VAL A 155 -9.79 1.04 26.81
C VAL A 155 -8.49 0.73 26.07
N PRO A 156 -8.28 -0.49 25.54
CA PRO A 156 -7.15 -0.73 24.68
C PRO A 156 -7.31 0.06 23.38
N VAL A 157 -6.25 0.76 22.97
CA VAL A 157 -6.20 1.57 21.74
C VAL A 157 -4.99 1.19 20.88
N HIS A 158 -4.95 1.70 19.65
CA HIS A 158 -3.85 1.55 18.69
C HIS A 158 -3.49 0.08 18.35
N GLY A 159 -4.41 -0.61 17.66
CA GLY A 159 -4.17 -1.93 17.08
C GLY A 159 -5.40 -2.49 16.38
N GLU A 160 -5.19 -3.53 15.55
CA GLU A 160 -6.31 -4.36 15.05
C GLU A 160 -7.02 -5.07 16.21
N TYR A 161 -8.25 -5.53 15.99
CA TYR A 161 -9.09 -6.18 17.01
C TYR A 161 -8.35 -7.26 17.82
N ARG A 162 -7.55 -8.12 17.16
CA ARG A 162 -6.75 -9.16 17.85
C ARG A 162 -5.76 -8.58 18.87
N HIS A 163 -5.16 -7.43 18.60
CA HIS A 163 -4.24 -6.76 19.52
C HIS A 163 -5.00 -6.15 20.69
N LEU A 164 -6.13 -5.50 20.41
CA LEU A 164 -6.99 -4.89 21.43
C LEU A 164 -7.53 -5.95 22.41
N LEU A 165 -7.95 -7.09 21.86
CA LEU A 165 -8.41 -8.24 22.64
C LEU A 165 -7.27 -8.87 23.47
N SER A 166 -6.05 -8.96 22.95
CA SER A 166 -4.92 -9.41 23.76
C SER A 166 -4.60 -8.42 24.87
N HIS A 167 -4.64 -7.12 24.59
CA HIS A 167 -4.38 -6.08 25.59
C HIS A 167 -5.47 -6.03 26.68
N SER A 168 -6.74 -6.24 26.32
CA SER A 168 -7.81 -6.38 27.31
C SER A 168 -7.58 -7.56 28.24
N LYS A 169 -7.13 -8.71 27.70
CA LYS A 169 -6.79 -9.89 28.51
C LYS A 169 -5.62 -9.65 29.45
N ILE A 170 -4.64 -8.83 29.05
CA ILE A 170 -3.54 -8.43 29.95
C ILE A 170 -4.11 -7.68 31.16
N ALA A 171 -5.00 -6.71 30.96
CA ALA A 171 -5.64 -5.97 32.04
C ALA A 171 -6.51 -6.86 32.94
N GLU A 172 -7.29 -7.77 32.34
CA GLU A 172 -8.12 -8.76 33.06
C GLU A 172 -7.26 -9.68 33.94
N ASN A 173 -6.17 -10.23 33.39
CA ASN A 173 -5.23 -11.09 34.12
C ASN A 173 -4.51 -10.36 35.27
N MET A 174 -4.45 -9.03 35.22
CA MET A 174 -3.91 -8.20 36.30
C MET A 174 -4.94 -7.84 37.38
N GLY A 175 -6.14 -8.43 37.30
CA GLY A 175 -7.19 -8.30 38.31
C GLY A 175 -8.22 -7.21 38.03
N MET A 176 -8.22 -6.62 36.83
CA MET A 176 -9.30 -5.71 36.44
C MET A 176 -10.56 -6.50 36.09
N ASP A 177 -11.71 -6.08 36.62
CA ASP A 177 -13.00 -6.66 36.26
C ASP A 177 -13.28 -6.45 34.77
N LYS A 178 -13.69 -7.51 34.08
CA LYS A 178 -14.00 -7.50 32.65
C LYS A 178 -15.07 -6.46 32.28
N SER A 179 -16.02 -6.18 33.17
CA SER A 179 -17.06 -5.15 32.96
C SER A 179 -16.49 -3.72 32.90
N ASN A 180 -15.27 -3.51 33.37
CA ASN A 180 -14.57 -2.22 33.32
C ASN A 180 -13.60 -2.11 32.12
N ILE A 181 -13.58 -3.10 31.22
CA ILE A 181 -12.71 -3.12 30.04
C ILE A 181 -13.56 -2.98 28.77
N PHE A 182 -13.28 -1.94 27.99
CA PHE A 182 -14.08 -1.58 26.81
C PHE A 182 -13.23 -1.64 25.54
N ILE A 183 -13.49 -2.63 24.67
CA ILE A 183 -12.94 -2.65 23.32
C ILE A 183 -13.90 -1.86 22.42
N LEU A 184 -13.49 -0.67 21.99
CA LEU A 184 -14.31 0.23 21.20
C LEU A 184 -14.07 0.04 19.70
N GLU A 185 -15.12 0.24 18.90
CA GLU A 185 -15.03 0.44 17.45
C GLU A 185 -14.85 1.93 17.10
N ILE A 186 -14.35 2.19 15.90
CA ILE A 186 -14.25 3.56 15.39
C ILE A 186 -15.67 4.16 15.29
N GLY A 187 -15.91 5.23 16.05
CA GLY A 187 -17.21 5.91 16.11
C GLY A 187 -18.01 5.62 17.39
N ASP A 188 -17.61 4.65 18.21
CA ASP A 188 -18.28 4.44 19.50
C ASP A 188 -18.04 5.61 20.47
N VAL A 189 -19.07 5.97 21.23
CA VAL A 189 -19.03 6.97 22.28
C VAL A 189 -19.04 6.27 23.64
N LEU A 190 -17.93 6.40 24.38
CA LEU A 190 -17.82 5.93 25.75
C LEU A 190 -18.07 7.11 26.70
N GLU A 191 -19.18 7.08 27.43
CA GLU A 191 -19.45 8.04 28.50
C GLU A 191 -18.76 7.59 29.79
N LEU A 192 -17.96 8.50 30.36
CA LEU A 192 -17.18 8.25 31.57
C LEU A 192 -17.62 9.17 32.69
N ALA A 193 -18.01 8.56 33.81
CA ALA A 193 -18.26 9.22 35.09
C ALA A 193 -17.37 8.60 36.18
N ARG A 194 -17.35 9.21 37.37
CA ARG A 194 -16.46 8.80 38.48
C ARG A 194 -16.51 7.31 38.83
N ASN A 195 -17.71 6.72 38.71
CA ASN A 195 -18.01 5.34 39.12
C ASN A 195 -18.82 4.57 38.05
N LYS A 196 -18.96 5.11 36.83
CA LYS A 196 -19.71 4.45 35.75
C LYS A 196 -19.02 4.73 34.41
N ALA A 197 -18.92 3.70 33.57
CA ALA A 197 -18.51 3.81 32.18
C ALA A 197 -19.49 3.01 31.33
N GLU A 198 -19.98 3.60 30.25
CA GLU A 198 -20.96 2.94 29.37
C GLU A 198 -20.79 3.43 27.93
N ILE A 199 -20.97 2.51 26.98
CA ILE A 199 -21.01 2.85 25.56
C ILE A 199 -22.46 3.27 25.25
N THR A 200 -22.69 4.56 24.99
CA THR A 200 -24.05 5.10 24.90
C THR A 200 -24.52 5.32 23.47
N ASN A 201 -23.62 5.75 22.59
CA ASN A 201 -23.97 6.20 21.25
C ASN A 201 -22.88 5.84 20.21
N LYS A 202 -23.19 6.07 18.93
CA LYS A 202 -22.22 6.10 17.84
C LYS A 202 -22.25 7.45 17.14
N VAL A 203 -21.08 7.97 16.77
CA VAL A 203 -20.94 9.16 15.91
C VAL A 203 -20.57 8.76 14.48
N PRO A 204 -20.93 9.58 13.47
CA PRO A 204 -20.49 9.35 12.10
C PRO A 204 -18.97 9.30 12.03
N ALA A 205 -18.44 8.13 11.68
CA ALA A 205 -17.01 7.89 11.53
C ALA A 205 -16.76 6.96 10.35
N GLY A 206 -15.60 7.10 9.72
CA GLY A 206 -15.29 6.33 8.53
C GLY A 206 -13.92 6.68 7.97
N ARG A 207 -13.62 6.08 6.83
CA ARG A 207 -12.38 6.32 6.10
C ARG A 207 -12.65 7.30 4.97
N VAL A 208 -11.85 8.35 4.88
CA VAL A 208 -11.79 9.22 3.71
C VAL A 208 -10.54 8.85 2.94
N LEU A 209 -10.72 8.48 1.67
CA LEU A 209 -9.62 8.12 0.79
C LEU A 209 -9.08 9.38 0.11
N ILE A 210 -7.77 9.42 -0.10
CA ILE A 210 -7.07 10.53 -0.76
C ILE A 210 -6.31 9.94 -1.95
N ASP A 211 -6.51 10.51 -3.14
CA ASP A 211 -5.79 10.12 -4.36
C ASP A 211 -5.39 11.36 -5.15
N GLY A 212 -4.08 11.60 -5.23
CA GLY A 212 -3.53 12.84 -5.79
C GLY A 212 -3.97 14.07 -5.02
N LEU A 213 -4.71 14.96 -5.68
CA LEU A 213 -5.30 16.17 -5.09
C LEU A 213 -6.75 15.94 -4.61
N GLY A 214 -7.35 14.80 -4.94
CA GLY A 214 -8.71 14.45 -4.57
C GLY A 214 -8.79 13.99 -3.11
N VAL A 215 -9.76 14.54 -2.37
CA VAL A 215 -10.06 14.15 -0.99
C VAL A 215 -11.50 13.69 -0.93
N GLY A 216 -11.71 12.40 -0.68
CA GLY A 216 -13.04 11.80 -0.55
C GLY A 216 -13.82 11.63 -1.86
N ASP A 217 -13.21 11.94 -3.01
CA ASP A 217 -13.74 11.72 -4.35
C ASP A 217 -13.72 10.23 -4.75
N ILE A 218 -12.89 9.42 -4.08
CA ILE A 218 -12.84 7.98 -4.26
C ILE A 218 -13.73 7.26 -3.24
N GLY A 219 -14.83 6.72 -3.74
CA GLY A 219 -15.70 5.80 -3.00
C GLY A 219 -15.35 4.32 -3.21
N ASN A 220 -16.03 3.45 -2.46
CA ASN A 220 -15.91 1.99 -2.57
C ASN A 220 -16.19 1.45 -3.99
N ILE A 221 -17.04 2.14 -4.76
CA ILE A 221 -17.39 1.77 -6.14
C ILE A 221 -16.16 1.91 -7.04
N VAL A 222 -15.49 3.06 -6.98
CA VAL A 222 -14.27 3.33 -7.78
C VAL A 222 -13.17 2.32 -7.44
N LEU A 223 -12.98 1.97 -6.16
CA LEU A 223 -12.03 0.93 -5.75
C LEU A 223 -12.41 -0.45 -6.29
N ARG A 224 -13.70 -0.80 -6.27
CA ARG A 224 -14.20 -2.08 -6.80
C ARG A 224 -13.95 -2.17 -8.31
N ASP A 225 -14.19 -1.10 -9.05
CA ASP A 225 -13.94 -1.05 -10.49
C ASP A 225 -12.45 -1.18 -10.77
N ARG A 226 -11.58 -0.43 -10.08
CA ARG A 226 -10.12 -0.57 -10.18
C ARG A 226 -9.67 -2.01 -9.92
N LYS A 227 -10.22 -2.68 -8.90
CA LYS A 227 -9.88 -4.07 -8.57
C LYS A 227 -10.30 -5.05 -9.66
N ASN A 228 -11.49 -4.89 -10.22
CA ASN A 228 -11.97 -5.75 -11.32
C ASN A 228 -11.12 -5.55 -12.58
N LEU A 229 -10.81 -4.29 -12.93
CA LEU A 229 -9.95 -3.95 -14.06
C LEU A 229 -8.54 -4.54 -13.91
N ALA A 230 -7.94 -4.42 -12.73
CA ALA A 230 -6.60 -4.94 -12.46
C ALA A 230 -6.53 -6.48 -12.54
N LYS A 231 -7.62 -7.18 -12.16
CA LYS A 231 -7.65 -8.65 -12.14
C LYS A 231 -8.03 -9.25 -13.50
N ASP A 232 -9.08 -8.74 -14.11
CA ASP A 232 -9.75 -9.41 -15.23
C ASP A 232 -9.74 -8.59 -16.52
N GLY A 233 -9.32 -7.32 -16.48
CA GLY A 233 -9.30 -6.43 -17.65
C GLY A 233 -10.69 -5.93 -18.03
N ILE A 234 -10.78 -5.28 -19.20
CA ILE A 234 -12.00 -4.67 -19.74
C ILE A 234 -12.19 -5.03 -21.21
N ILE A 235 -13.46 -5.21 -21.59
CA ILE A 235 -13.93 -5.31 -22.97
C ILE A 235 -14.96 -4.20 -23.19
N THR A 236 -14.65 -3.28 -24.09
CA THR A 236 -15.57 -2.24 -24.55
C THR A 236 -16.18 -2.66 -25.87
N VAL A 237 -17.50 -2.55 -25.98
CA VAL A 237 -18.26 -2.89 -27.17
C VAL A 237 -18.92 -1.62 -27.68
N VAL A 238 -18.60 -1.19 -28.90
CA VAL A 238 -19.14 0.04 -29.51
C VAL A 238 -20.05 -0.33 -30.68
N ILE A 239 -21.28 0.17 -30.66
CA ILE A 239 -22.29 -0.12 -31.67
C ILE A 239 -23.06 1.16 -31.99
N VAL A 240 -23.37 1.35 -33.26
CA VAL A 240 -24.23 2.43 -33.75
C VAL A 240 -25.54 1.83 -34.24
N ILE A 241 -26.66 2.30 -33.70
CA ILE A 241 -28.00 1.79 -34.01
C ILE A 241 -28.85 2.94 -34.53
N ASN A 242 -29.67 2.69 -35.54
CA ASN A 242 -30.75 3.59 -35.94
C ASN A 242 -32.05 3.16 -35.29
N LYS A 243 -32.72 4.09 -34.61
CA LYS A 243 -33.95 3.81 -33.86
C LYS A 243 -35.18 3.70 -34.74
N GLU A 244 -35.23 4.45 -35.85
CA GLU A 244 -36.37 4.46 -36.77
C GLU A 244 -36.41 3.18 -37.61
N SER A 245 -35.27 2.78 -38.19
CA SER A 245 -35.16 1.56 -38.97
C SER A 245 -34.93 0.31 -38.11
N LYS A 246 -34.69 0.46 -36.80
CA LYS A 246 -34.35 -0.64 -35.88
C LYS A 246 -33.20 -1.52 -36.40
N THR A 247 -32.17 -0.90 -36.95
CA THR A 247 -31.02 -1.61 -37.53
C THR A 247 -29.70 -1.14 -36.93
N VAL A 248 -28.72 -2.03 -36.92
CA VAL A 248 -27.32 -1.68 -36.61
C VAL A 248 -26.72 -1.01 -37.84
N ILE A 249 -26.32 0.26 -37.72
CA ILE A 249 -25.69 1.02 -38.80
C ILE A 249 -24.19 0.69 -38.88
N SER A 250 -23.54 0.54 -37.71
CA SER A 250 -22.08 0.34 -37.63
C SER A 250 -21.68 -0.39 -36.35
N GLY A 251 -20.54 -1.10 -36.40
CA GLY A 251 -20.11 -2.02 -35.34
C GLY A 251 -20.75 -3.41 -35.45
N PRO A 252 -20.53 -4.30 -34.45
CA PRO A 252 -19.90 -4.05 -33.16
C PRO A 252 -18.37 -4.02 -33.23
N ASP A 253 -17.78 -2.92 -32.78
CA ASP A 253 -16.34 -2.80 -32.56
C ASP A 253 -15.98 -3.19 -31.13
N ILE A 254 -15.00 -4.09 -30.99
CA ILE A 254 -14.59 -4.65 -29.71
C ILE A 254 -13.17 -4.17 -29.40
N ILE A 255 -13.03 -3.43 -28.31
CA ILE A 255 -11.76 -2.91 -27.80
C ILE A 255 -11.47 -3.57 -26.46
N THR A 256 -10.25 -4.07 -26.25
CA THR A 256 -9.88 -4.78 -25.03
C THR A 256 -8.57 -4.24 -24.45
N ARG A 257 -8.50 -4.16 -23.11
CA ARG A 257 -7.30 -3.78 -22.36
C ARG A 257 -7.16 -4.66 -21.11
N GLY A 258 -5.96 -5.20 -20.87
CA GLY A 258 -5.67 -6.04 -19.71
C GLY A 258 -6.38 -7.42 -19.70
N PHE A 259 -7.17 -7.73 -20.72
CA PHE A 259 -7.90 -9.00 -20.82
C PHE A 259 -7.14 -10.00 -21.70
N VAL A 260 -7.00 -9.77 -23.00
CA VAL A 260 -6.25 -10.65 -23.92
C VAL A 260 -5.37 -9.83 -24.86
N TYR A 261 -4.27 -10.42 -25.34
CA TYR A 261 -3.47 -9.84 -26.40
C TYR A 261 -4.17 -10.08 -27.74
N VAL A 262 -4.62 -9.02 -28.39
CA VAL A 262 -5.53 -9.09 -29.55
C VAL A 262 -4.94 -9.89 -30.71
N ARG A 263 -3.62 -9.78 -30.95
CA ARG A 263 -2.95 -10.49 -32.05
C ARG A 263 -3.00 -12.01 -31.90
N ASP A 264 -3.07 -12.50 -30.66
CA ASP A 264 -3.10 -13.93 -30.37
C ASP A 264 -4.53 -14.44 -30.14
N SER A 265 -5.55 -13.59 -30.32
CA SER A 265 -6.94 -13.87 -29.92
C SER A 265 -7.97 -13.42 -30.96
N GLU A 266 -7.61 -13.36 -32.24
CA GLU A 266 -8.51 -12.91 -33.32
C GLU A 266 -9.80 -13.73 -33.43
N GLU A 267 -9.74 -15.05 -33.22
CA GLU A 267 -10.90 -15.93 -33.23
C GLU A 267 -11.87 -15.59 -32.09
N LEU A 268 -11.35 -15.37 -30.88
CA LEU A 268 -12.14 -14.95 -29.72
C LEU A 268 -12.86 -13.62 -30.01
N MET A 269 -12.14 -12.66 -30.62
CA MET A 269 -12.68 -11.35 -30.96
C MET A 269 -13.76 -11.44 -32.04
N ARG A 270 -13.56 -12.24 -33.09
CA ARG A 270 -14.57 -12.49 -34.13
C ARG A 270 -15.84 -13.10 -33.54
N GLU A 271 -15.69 -14.06 -32.64
CA GLU A 271 -16.82 -14.72 -32.01
C GLU A 271 -17.59 -13.78 -31.06
N ILE A 272 -16.88 -12.95 -30.29
CA ILE A 272 -17.52 -11.90 -29.48
C ILE A 272 -18.32 -10.95 -30.37
N ARG A 273 -17.77 -10.48 -31.50
CA ARG A 273 -18.53 -9.64 -32.46
C ARG A 273 -19.80 -10.34 -32.92
N ARG A 274 -19.69 -11.60 -33.31
CA ARG A 274 -20.83 -12.41 -33.77
C ARG A 274 -21.92 -12.55 -32.69
N ILE A 275 -21.52 -12.77 -31.44
CA ILE A 275 -22.45 -12.87 -30.30
C ILE A 275 -23.14 -11.54 -30.05
N VAL A 276 -22.39 -10.45 -30.06
CA VAL A 276 -22.93 -9.10 -29.87
C VAL A 276 -23.94 -8.75 -30.96
N SER A 277 -23.60 -8.94 -32.25
CA SER A 277 -24.51 -8.68 -33.37
C SER A 277 -25.81 -9.45 -33.20
N LYS A 278 -25.74 -10.76 -32.95
CA LYS A 278 -26.93 -11.60 -32.74
C LYS A 278 -27.74 -11.20 -31.51
N SER A 279 -27.09 -10.74 -30.44
CA SER A 279 -27.77 -10.28 -29.22
C SER A 279 -28.57 -9.00 -29.51
N VAL A 280 -27.98 -8.07 -30.26
CA VAL A 280 -28.63 -6.81 -30.64
C VAL A 280 -29.77 -7.05 -31.63
N GLU A 281 -29.55 -7.81 -32.69
CA GLU A 281 -30.58 -8.21 -33.66
C GLU A 281 -31.78 -8.85 -32.94
N ARG A 282 -31.53 -9.81 -32.05
CA ARG A 282 -32.59 -10.45 -31.25
C ARG A 282 -33.35 -9.45 -30.37
N CYS A 283 -32.68 -8.45 -29.79
CA CYS A 283 -33.38 -7.43 -29.01
C CYS A 283 -34.28 -6.58 -29.91
N LEU A 284 -33.77 -6.16 -31.08
CA LEU A 284 -34.50 -5.33 -32.04
C LEU A 284 -35.71 -6.07 -32.64
N ASP A 285 -35.55 -7.36 -32.98
CA ASP A 285 -36.64 -8.23 -33.49
C ASP A 285 -37.77 -8.44 -32.48
N ASN A 286 -37.46 -8.38 -31.18
CA ASN A 286 -38.43 -8.52 -30.09
C ASN A 286 -38.97 -7.16 -29.59
N ASP A 287 -38.83 -6.10 -30.38
CA ASP A 287 -39.25 -4.73 -30.03
C ASP A 287 -38.63 -4.17 -28.73
N VAL A 288 -37.48 -4.70 -28.31
CA VAL A 288 -36.74 -4.19 -27.15
C VAL A 288 -35.90 -3.00 -27.57
N THR A 289 -36.47 -1.80 -27.45
CA THR A 289 -35.80 -0.54 -27.82
C THR A 289 -35.07 0.14 -26.65
N GLY A 290 -35.22 -0.37 -25.42
CA GLY A 290 -34.59 0.24 -24.24
C GLY A 290 -33.08 0.00 -24.21
N TRP A 291 -32.31 1.09 -24.16
CA TRP A 291 -30.84 1.02 -24.15
C TRP A 291 -30.29 0.20 -22.98
N SER A 292 -30.96 0.26 -21.82
CA SER A 292 -30.56 -0.50 -20.63
C SER A 292 -30.67 -2.01 -20.86
N GLU A 293 -31.74 -2.45 -21.51
CA GLU A 293 -31.98 -3.86 -21.81
C GLU A 293 -30.99 -4.39 -22.83
N ILE A 294 -30.75 -3.66 -23.93
CA ILE A 294 -29.77 -4.03 -24.94
C ILE A 294 -28.36 -4.11 -24.34
N LYS A 295 -27.95 -3.10 -23.55
CA LYS A 295 -26.66 -3.11 -22.84
C LYS A 295 -26.56 -4.30 -21.87
N SER A 296 -27.63 -4.64 -21.16
CA SER A 296 -27.67 -5.78 -20.24
C SER A 296 -27.56 -7.12 -20.98
N ALA A 297 -28.26 -7.27 -22.11
CA ALA A 297 -28.21 -8.45 -22.96
C ALA A 297 -26.79 -8.70 -23.51
N ILE A 298 -26.18 -7.66 -24.10
CA ILE A 298 -24.79 -7.71 -24.58
C ILE A 298 -23.84 -8.11 -23.44
N ARG A 299 -23.93 -7.44 -22.29
CA ARG A 299 -23.08 -7.73 -21.13
C ARG A 299 -23.22 -9.19 -20.68
N ARG A 300 -24.44 -9.73 -20.63
CA ARG A 300 -24.70 -11.09 -20.19
C ARG A 300 -24.18 -12.14 -21.16
N GLU A 301 -24.41 -11.96 -22.45
CA GLU A 301 -24.00 -12.93 -23.48
C GLU A 301 -22.48 -12.96 -23.63
N VAL A 302 -21.83 -11.79 -23.67
CA VAL A 302 -20.36 -11.70 -23.75
C VAL A 302 -19.71 -12.29 -22.49
N ASN A 303 -20.22 -11.98 -21.30
CA ASN A 303 -19.69 -12.56 -20.06
C ASN A 303 -19.82 -14.08 -20.02
N THR A 304 -20.97 -14.63 -20.43
CA THR A 304 -21.21 -16.08 -20.47
C THR A 304 -20.20 -16.76 -21.39
N TYR A 305 -20.01 -16.22 -22.59
CA TYR A 305 -19.07 -16.77 -23.57
C TYR A 305 -17.62 -16.71 -23.08
N VAL A 306 -17.19 -15.52 -22.63
CA VAL A 306 -15.83 -15.29 -22.14
C VAL A 306 -15.51 -16.18 -20.93
N TYR A 307 -16.45 -16.31 -19.99
CA TYR A 307 -16.25 -17.17 -18.83
C TYR A 307 -16.20 -18.66 -19.22
N THR A 308 -17.01 -19.09 -20.19
CA THR A 308 -17.01 -20.47 -20.66
C THR A 308 -15.68 -20.85 -21.30
N LYS A 309 -15.13 -19.96 -22.14
CA LYS A 309 -13.87 -20.18 -22.86
C LYS A 309 -12.62 -19.98 -22.01
N MET A 310 -12.59 -18.92 -21.19
CA MET A 310 -11.35 -18.44 -20.54
C MET A 310 -11.41 -18.48 -19.01
N LYS A 311 -12.57 -18.81 -18.41
CA LYS A 311 -12.80 -18.80 -16.94
C LYS A 311 -12.46 -17.47 -16.26
N ARG A 312 -12.50 -16.37 -17.03
CA ARG A 312 -12.27 -14.99 -16.58
C ARG A 312 -13.55 -14.16 -16.72
N LYS A 313 -13.65 -13.07 -15.96
CA LYS A 313 -14.83 -12.19 -15.95
C LYS A 313 -14.40 -10.73 -16.14
N PRO A 314 -13.99 -10.33 -17.35
CA PRO A 314 -13.64 -8.94 -17.62
C PRO A 314 -14.84 -8.02 -17.40
N MET A 315 -14.56 -6.75 -17.13
CA MET A 315 -15.61 -5.74 -17.15
C MET A 315 -16.09 -5.54 -18.60
N VAL A 316 -17.38 -5.77 -18.87
CA VAL A 316 -17.96 -5.56 -20.21
C VAL A 316 -18.75 -4.26 -20.23
N LEU A 317 -18.29 -3.30 -21.04
CA LEU A 317 -18.85 -1.97 -21.19
C LEU A 317 -19.41 -1.76 -22.61
N PRO A 318 -20.73 -1.96 -22.80
CA PRO A 318 -21.39 -1.64 -24.06
C PRO A 318 -21.71 -0.14 -24.16
N VAL A 319 -21.26 0.47 -25.26
CA VAL A 319 -21.50 1.86 -25.67
C VAL A 319 -22.36 1.80 -26.92
N ILE A 320 -23.56 2.36 -26.84
CA ILE A 320 -24.53 2.43 -27.94
C ILE A 320 -24.65 3.89 -28.32
N THR A 321 -24.45 4.19 -29.60
CA THR A 321 -24.68 5.51 -30.20
C THR A 321 -25.89 5.42 -31.11
N GLU A 322 -26.79 6.39 -31.01
CA GLU A 322 -27.99 6.50 -31.85
C GLU A 322 -27.74 7.55 -32.94
N ILE A 323 -28.13 7.23 -34.18
CA ILE A 323 -28.16 8.15 -35.32
C ILE A 323 -29.52 8.05 -35.98
#